data_AF-A0A6M0JA47-F1
#
_entry.id   AF-A0A6M0JA47-F1
#
_cell.length_a   1.000
_cell.length_b   1.000
_cell.length_c   1.000
_cell.angle_alpha   90.00
_cell.angle_beta   90.00
_cell.angle_gamma   90.00
#
_symmetry.space_group_name_H-M   'P 1'
#
loop_
_entity.id
_entity.type
_entity.pdbx_description
1 polymer ?
#
loop_
_entity_poly.entity_id
_entity_poly.type
_entity_poly.pdbx_seq_one_letter_code
_entity_poly.pdbx_strand_id
1 'polypeptide(L)'
;MLSQQQSECYYQEILRDSYYSHKLEQIARKYTRDTSLSWEDAVQAVHLKVFQTIQAGKFQSREVEQFYHWAFTVAKCEVIDFVRKERLRNYQSLDCVIPETDIALLDTIPDEYNALDAAERADLIIKAVEAIHQLDQKHPHQKYLKLWQGKIDEKTQKQIASELGVSQSEVCKRWQELVERIAEALGLLKFENVKQKQQAIGKQKTEHKCSRKQW
;
A
#
# COMPACT_ATOMS: atom_id res chain seq x y z
N MET A 1 20.53 19.67 25.68
CA MET A 1 20.38 18.20 25.64
C MET A 1 20.11 17.58 27.01
N LEU A 2 20.81 17.96 28.08
CA LEU A 2 20.59 17.40 29.44
C LEU A 2 19.16 17.63 30.01
N SER A 3 18.47 18.70 29.62
CA SER A 3 17.12 19.00 30.13
C SER A 3 16.00 18.09 29.59
N GLN A 4 16.17 17.47 28.41
CA GLN A 4 15.16 16.58 27.84
C GLN A 4 15.24 15.18 28.45
N GLN A 5 16.46 14.66 28.62
CA GLN A 5 16.68 13.36 29.26
C GLN A 5 16.23 13.36 30.73
N GLN A 6 16.46 14.45 31.46
CA GLN A 6 15.98 14.60 32.83
C GLN A 6 14.45 14.67 32.92
N SER A 7 13.78 15.34 31.97
CA SER A 7 12.31 15.34 31.92
C SER A 7 11.75 13.97 31.53
N GLU A 8 12.42 13.22 30.65
CA GLU A 8 12.01 11.88 30.27
C GLU A 8 12.09 10.90 31.45
N CYS A 9 13.17 10.94 32.24
CA CYS A 9 13.29 10.13 33.46
C CYS A 9 12.20 10.47 34.49
N TYR A 10 11.88 11.75 34.67
CA TYR A 10 10.83 12.19 35.59
C TYR A 10 9.44 11.66 35.21
N TYR A 11 9.08 11.71 33.92
CA TYR A 11 7.78 11.17 33.48
C TYR A 11 7.74 9.64 33.52
N GLN A 12 8.86 8.96 33.29
CA GLN A 12 8.92 7.49 33.44
C GLN A 12 8.62 7.05 34.88
N GLU A 13 9.05 7.83 35.88
CA GLU A 13 8.71 7.57 37.29
C GLU A 13 7.22 7.82 37.56
N ILE A 14 6.65 8.90 37.02
CA ILE A 14 5.21 9.20 37.17
C ILE A 14 4.34 8.14 36.47
N LEU A 15 4.78 7.61 35.33
CA LEU A 15 4.06 6.53 34.64
C LEU A 15 4.02 5.21 35.42
N ARG A 16 4.93 5.02 36.40
CA ARG A 16 4.96 3.86 37.31
C ARG A 16 4.15 4.10 38.59
N ASP A 17 3.59 5.29 38.76
CA ASP A 17 2.78 5.62 39.92
C ASP A 17 1.52 4.74 39.97
N SER A 18 1.22 4.23 41.17
CA SER A 18 0.08 3.32 41.38
C SER A 18 -1.26 4.02 41.23
N TYR A 19 -1.35 5.30 41.61
CA TYR A 19 -2.58 6.08 41.46
C TYR A 19 -2.87 6.35 39.98
N TYR A 20 -1.84 6.74 39.22
CA TYR A 20 -1.93 6.90 37.77
C TYR A 20 -2.40 5.62 37.10
N SER A 21 -1.73 4.50 37.37
CA SER A 21 -2.05 3.19 36.80
C SER A 21 -3.49 2.78 37.11
N HIS A 22 -3.90 2.87 38.37
CA HIS A 22 -5.27 2.53 38.78
C HIS A 22 -6.33 3.41 38.11
N LYS A 23 -6.05 4.70 37.92
CA LYS A 23 -6.97 5.60 37.20
C LYS A 23 -7.08 5.25 35.71
N LEU A 24 -5.98 4.86 35.07
CA LEU A 24 -6.03 4.38 33.69
C LEU A 24 -6.85 3.11 33.56
N GLU A 25 -6.70 2.16 34.49
CA GLU A 25 -7.51 0.94 34.52
C GLU A 25 -9.01 1.25 34.63
N GLN A 26 -9.39 2.17 35.53
CA GLN A 26 -10.78 2.60 35.67
C GLN A 26 -11.34 3.19 34.37
N ILE A 27 -10.55 4.00 33.67
CA ILE A 27 -10.94 4.59 32.37
C ILE A 27 -11.06 3.48 31.33
N ALA A 28 -10.06 2.61 31.18
CA ALA A 28 -10.05 1.53 30.21
C ALA A 28 -11.26 0.62 30.39
N ARG A 29 -11.47 0.10 31.60
CA ARG A 29 -12.61 -0.77 31.94
C ARG A 29 -13.97 -0.12 31.66
N LYS A 30 -14.09 1.20 31.88
CA LYS A 30 -15.34 1.92 31.61
C LYS A 30 -15.66 1.97 30.12
N TYR A 31 -14.65 2.16 29.26
CA TYR A 31 -14.84 2.39 27.83
C TYR A 31 -14.71 1.12 26.97
N THR A 32 -14.05 0.07 27.47
CA THR A 32 -14.06 -1.28 26.86
C THR A 32 -15.21 -2.15 27.35
N ARG A 33 -16.06 -1.64 28.24
CA ARG A 33 -17.27 -2.35 28.66
C ARG A 33 -18.15 -2.67 27.45
N ASP A 34 -18.64 -3.90 27.38
CA ASP A 34 -19.48 -4.41 26.30
C ASP A 34 -18.78 -4.46 24.93
N THR A 35 -17.45 -4.50 24.91
CA THR A 35 -16.65 -4.80 23.71
C THR A 35 -15.88 -6.11 23.90
N SER A 36 -15.43 -6.70 22.80
CA SER A 36 -14.54 -7.88 22.80
C SER A 36 -13.10 -7.54 23.15
N LEU A 37 -12.78 -6.27 23.41
CA LEU A 37 -11.42 -5.81 23.66
C LEU A 37 -11.02 -6.01 25.12
N SER A 38 -9.79 -6.49 25.32
CA SER A 38 -9.14 -6.48 26.62
C SER A 38 -8.93 -5.04 27.09
N TRP A 39 -9.24 -4.79 28.37
CA TRP A 39 -8.96 -3.49 29.00
C TRP A 39 -7.45 -3.30 29.21
N GLU A 40 -6.71 -4.38 29.39
CA GLU A 40 -5.25 -4.39 29.51
C GLU A 40 -4.59 -3.86 28.22
N ASP A 41 -5.04 -4.31 27.05
CA ASP A 41 -4.55 -3.82 25.75
C ASP A 41 -4.84 -2.32 25.58
N ALA A 42 -6.04 -1.89 25.99
CA ALA A 42 -6.40 -0.48 25.97
C ALA A 42 -5.50 0.36 26.89
N VAL A 43 -5.15 -0.14 28.09
CA VAL A 43 -4.19 0.52 29.00
C VAL A 43 -2.80 0.62 28.36
N GLN A 44 -2.33 -0.44 27.71
CA GLN A 44 -1.04 -0.41 27.00
C GLN A 44 -1.02 0.62 25.86
N ALA A 45 -2.10 0.68 25.07
CA ALA A 45 -2.24 1.68 24.01
C ALA A 45 -2.18 3.11 24.57
N VAL A 46 -2.82 3.35 25.72
CA VAL A 46 -2.75 4.64 26.43
C VAL A 46 -1.34 4.97 26.88
N HIS A 47 -0.62 4.04 27.54
CA HIS A 47 0.76 4.28 27.98
C HIS A 47 1.66 4.64 26.81
N LEU A 48 1.57 3.89 25.70
CA LEU A 48 2.32 4.16 24.48
C LEU A 48 1.99 5.56 23.94
N LYS A 49 0.71 5.92 23.90
CA LYS A 49 0.26 7.22 23.40
C LYS A 49 0.78 8.37 24.25
N VAL A 50 0.63 8.27 25.57
CA VAL A 50 1.10 9.27 26.52
C VAL A 50 2.62 9.44 26.42
N PHE A 51 3.35 8.33 26.32
CA PHE A 51 4.80 8.37 26.12
C PHE A 51 5.20 9.09 24.81
N GLN A 52 4.56 8.74 23.69
CA GLN A 52 4.80 9.38 22.40
C GLN A 52 4.47 10.87 22.40
N THR A 53 3.40 11.28 23.07
CA THR A 53 3.01 12.70 23.13
C THR A 53 3.94 13.52 24.02
N ILE A 54 4.52 12.91 25.08
CA ILE A 54 5.59 13.51 25.88
C ILE A 54 6.86 13.68 25.03
N GLN A 55 7.30 12.64 24.33
CA GLN A 55 8.47 12.71 23.44
C GLN A 55 8.31 13.76 22.34
N ALA A 56 7.09 13.91 21.80
CA ALA A 56 6.77 14.95 20.83
C ALA A 56 6.66 16.37 21.41
N GLY A 57 6.90 16.55 22.72
CA GLY A 57 6.85 17.85 23.39
C GLY A 57 5.46 18.46 23.52
N LYS A 58 4.40 17.64 23.44
CA LYS A 58 3.00 18.11 23.50
C LYS A 58 2.54 18.47 24.92
N PHE A 59 3.28 18.01 25.93
CA PHE A 59 3.08 18.39 27.32
C PHE A 59 4.30 19.20 27.79
N GLN A 60 4.06 20.42 28.29
CA GLN A 60 5.11 21.39 28.61
C GLN A 60 5.11 21.82 30.08
N SER A 61 4.08 21.48 30.85
CA SER A 61 4.03 21.79 32.28
C SER A 61 4.92 20.86 33.08
N ARG A 62 5.41 21.30 34.24
CA ARG A 62 6.24 20.47 35.15
C ARG A 62 5.45 19.96 36.37
N GLU A 63 4.19 20.36 36.49
CA GLU A 63 3.34 20.00 37.62
C GLU A 63 2.68 18.63 37.44
N VAL A 64 2.76 17.79 38.48
CA VAL A 64 2.23 16.41 38.47
C VAL A 64 0.70 16.39 38.34
N GLU A 65 0.00 17.31 39.00
CA GLU A 65 -1.47 17.37 38.91
C GLU A 65 -1.96 17.73 37.50
N GLN A 66 -1.28 18.69 36.86
CA GLN A 66 -1.56 19.06 35.47
C GLN A 66 -1.23 17.90 34.51
N PHE A 67 -0.17 17.16 34.81
CA PHE A 67 0.17 15.94 34.07
C PHE A 67 -0.96 14.91 34.17
N TYR A 68 -1.46 14.61 35.38
CA TYR A 68 -2.55 13.65 35.55
C TYR A 68 -3.82 14.07 34.81
N HIS A 69 -4.24 15.32 34.93
CA HIS A 69 -5.42 15.81 34.24
C HIS A 69 -5.30 15.67 32.71
N TRP A 70 -4.15 16.10 32.17
CA TRP A 70 -3.85 15.97 30.75
C TRP A 70 -3.78 14.49 30.31
N ALA A 71 -3.04 13.66 31.05
CA ALA A 71 -2.84 12.26 30.71
C ALA A 71 -4.15 11.46 30.78
N PHE A 72 -5.05 11.76 31.72
CA PHE A 72 -6.38 11.13 31.78
C PHE A 72 -7.28 11.56 30.62
N THR A 73 -7.13 12.79 30.14
CA THR A 73 -7.82 13.27 28.93
C THR A 73 -7.32 12.52 27.70
N VAL A 74 -6.00 12.40 27.54
CA VAL A 74 -5.37 11.61 26.47
C VAL A 74 -5.82 10.15 26.56
N ALA A 75 -5.83 9.57 27.76
CA ALA A 75 -6.23 8.19 28.00
C ALA A 75 -7.66 7.93 27.53
N LYS A 76 -8.61 8.78 27.96
CA LYS A 76 -10.01 8.67 27.55
C LYS A 76 -10.15 8.72 26.02
N CYS A 77 -9.48 9.67 25.36
CA CYS A 77 -9.53 9.79 23.90
C CYS A 77 -8.95 8.55 23.21
N GLU A 78 -7.78 8.08 23.65
CA GLU A 78 -7.12 6.93 23.04
C GLU A 78 -7.91 5.63 23.23
N VAL A 79 -8.51 5.38 24.41
CA VAL A 79 -9.36 4.19 24.61
C VAL A 79 -10.60 4.24 23.72
N ILE A 80 -11.24 5.40 23.58
CA ILE A 80 -12.38 5.57 22.67
C ILE A 80 -11.96 5.28 21.22
N ASP A 81 -10.82 5.82 20.79
CA ASP A 81 -10.32 5.61 19.43
C ASP A 81 -9.86 4.17 19.19
N PHE A 82 -9.30 3.51 20.21
CA PHE A 82 -8.95 2.09 20.20
C PHE A 82 -10.20 1.23 19.97
N VAL A 83 -11.26 1.46 20.76
CA VAL A 83 -12.55 0.78 20.59
C VAL A 83 -13.16 1.05 19.22
N ARG A 84 -13.10 2.28 18.73
CA ARG A 84 -13.62 2.64 17.40
C ARG A 84 -12.89 1.89 16.28
N LYS A 85 -11.55 1.84 16.33
CA LYS A 85 -10.74 1.13 15.33
C LYS A 85 -11.07 -0.35 15.29
N GLU A 86 -11.29 -0.97 16.44
CA GLU A 86 -11.63 -2.39 16.48
C GLU A 86 -13.05 -2.66 15.97
N ARG A 87 -14.02 -1.79 16.28
CA ARG A 87 -15.38 -1.93 15.72
C ARG A 87 -15.40 -1.89 14.18
N LEU A 88 -14.45 -1.19 13.55
CA LEU A 88 -14.30 -1.22 12.09
C LEU A 88 -13.77 -2.56 11.57
N ARG A 89 -13.14 -3.35 12.43
CA ARG A 89 -12.60 -4.69 12.17
C ARG A 89 -13.56 -5.80 12.61
N ASN A 90 -14.85 -5.50 12.79
CA ASN A 90 -15.89 -6.48 13.07
C ASN A 90 -16.06 -7.44 11.88
N TYR A 91 -15.10 -8.32 11.70
CA TYR A 91 -15.17 -9.47 10.82
C TYR A 91 -15.67 -10.66 11.62
N GLN A 92 -16.53 -11.45 10.99
CA GLN A 92 -16.96 -12.72 11.56
C GLN A 92 -15.76 -13.67 11.63
N SER A 93 -15.60 -14.38 12.75
CA SER A 93 -14.56 -15.40 12.87
C SER A 93 -14.79 -16.48 11.81
N LEU A 94 -13.75 -16.90 11.11
CA LEU A 94 -13.85 -17.97 10.12
C LEU A 94 -14.07 -19.35 10.78
N ASP A 95 -13.73 -19.46 12.06
CA ASP A 95 -13.96 -20.67 12.87
C ASP A 95 -15.41 -20.76 13.38
N CYS A 96 -16.27 -19.77 13.10
CA CYS A 96 -17.65 -19.84 13.54
C CYS A 96 -18.41 -20.92 12.78
N VAL A 97 -19.20 -21.72 13.50
CA VAL A 97 -20.08 -22.72 12.92
C VAL A 97 -21.30 -22.02 12.30
N ILE A 98 -21.65 -22.38 11.07
CA ILE A 98 -22.84 -21.85 10.41
C ILE A 98 -24.08 -22.45 11.12
N PRO A 99 -25.09 -21.64 11.48
CA PRO A 99 -26.29 -22.13 12.16
C PRO A 99 -26.90 -23.33 11.42
N GLU A 100 -27.32 -24.34 12.18
CA GLU A 100 -27.95 -25.57 11.65
C GLU A 100 -27.01 -26.51 10.88
N THR A 101 -25.70 -26.26 10.89
CA THR A 101 -24.68 -27.14 10.32
C THR A 101 -23.55 -27.39 11.31
N ASP A 102 -22.74 -28.43 11.08
CA ASP A 102 -21.50 -28.69 11.82
C ASP A 102 -20.26 -28.17 11.07
N ILE A 103 -20.45 -27.28 10.09
CA ILE A 103 -19.41 -26.81 9.17
C ILE A 103 -18.94 -25.41 9.59
N ALA A 104 -17.63 -25.19 9.65
CA ALA A 104 -17.06 -23.88 9.92
C ALA A 104 -17.24 -22.96 8.71
N LEU A 105 -17.39 -21.66 8.95
CA LEU A 105 -17.49 -20.66 7.88
C LEU A 105 -16.31 -20.76 6.90
N LEU A 106 -15.09 -21.00 7.41
CA LEU A 106 -13.89 -21.20 6.62
C LEU A 106 -14.05 -22.29 5.55
N ASP A 107 -14.66 -23.42 5.92
CA ASP A 107 -14.82 -24.59 5.03
C ASP A 107 -15.84 -24.34 3.91
N THR A 108 -16.62 -23.27 4.01
CA THR A 108 -17.60 -22.89 2.99
C THR A 108 -17.12 -21.85 2.00
N ILE A 109 -15.97 -21.23 2.26
CA ILE A 109 -15.39 -20.22 1.37
C ILE A 109 -14.69 -20.95 0.22
N PRO A 110 -15.15 -20.82 -1.03
CA PRO A 110 -14.50 -21.47 -2.16
C PRO A 110 -13.12 -20.86 -2.41
N ASP A 111 -12.17 -21.69 -2.79
CA ASP A 111 -10.89 -21.21 -3.33
C ASP A 111 -11.15 -20.55 -4.70
N GLU A 112 -10.82 -19.27 -4.83
CA GLU A 112 -10.91 -18.54 -6.11
C GLU A 112 -9.78 -18.95 -7.07
N TYR A 113 -8.81 -19.76 -6.62
CA TYR A 113 -7.74 -20.26 -7.46
C TYR A 113 -8.28 -21.16 -8.58
N ASN A 114 -8.09 -20.72 -9.81
CA ASN A 114 -8.41 -21.47 -11.00
C ASN A 114 -7.14 -22.00 -11.66
N ALA A 115 -6.89 -23.31 -11.50
CA ALA A 115 -5.71 -23.97 -12.08
C ALA A 115 -5.66 -23.88 -13.62
N LEU A 116 -6.81 -23.84 -14.30
CA LEU A 116 -6.87 -23.67 -15.74
C LEU A 116 -6.40 -22.27 -16.15
N ASP A 117 -6.90 -21.21 -15.49
CA ASP A 117 -6.46 -19.83 -15.73
C ASP A 117 -4.95 -19.68 -15.43
N ALA A 118 -4.46 -20.30 -14.35
CA ALA A 118 -3.04 -20.32 -14.04
C ALA A 118 -2.20 -20.99 -15.15
N ALA A 119 -2.66 -22.12 -15.69
CA ALA A 119 -2.00 -22.81 -16.79
C ALA A 119 -2.03 -22.00 -18.10
N GLU A 120 -3.17 -21.40 -18.44
CA GLU A 120 -3.32 -20.53 -19.62
C GLU A 120 -2.40 -19.30 -19.52
N ARG A 121 -2.31 -18.67 -18.35
CA ARG A 121 -1.39 -17.56 -18.11
C ARG A 121 0.07 -17.99 -18.26
N ALA A 122 0.45 -19.15 -17.73
CA ALA A 122 1.80 -19.68 -17.86
C ALA A 122 2.18 -19.95 -19.32
N ASP A 123 1.27 -20.55 -20.09
CA ASP A 123 1.45 -20.79 -21.53
C ASP A 123 1.59 -19.47 -22.31
N LEU A 124 0.74 -18.47 -22.01
CA LEU A 124 0.85 -17.14 -22.61
C LEU A 124 2.19 -16.46 -22.31
N ILE A 125 2.71 -16.60 -21.09
CA ILE A 125 4.02 -16.05 -20.70
C ILE A 125 5.13 -16.73 -21.51
N ILE A 126 5.13 -18.06 -21.63
CA ILE A 126 6.14 -18.79 -22.40
C ILE A 126 6.12 -18.32 -23.86
N LYS A 127 4.95 -18.26 -24.48
CA LYS A 127 4.79 -17.78 -25.86
C LYS A 127 5.24 -16.33 -26.04
N ALA A 128 4.96 -15.45 -25.06
CA ALA A 128 5.42 -14.07 -25.10
C ALA A 128 6.96 -13.96 -25.03
N VAL A 129 7.60 -14.77 -24.18
CA VAL A 129 9.06 -14.83 -24.07
C VAL A 129 9.70 -15.35 -25.37
N GLU A 130 9.14 -16.40 -25.95
CA GLU A 130 9.57 -16.91 -27.26
C GLU A 130 9.43 -15.84 -28.36
N ALA A 131 8.31 -15.12 -28.38
CA ALA A 131 8.09 -14.02 -29.32
C ALA A 131 9.13 -12.91 -29.14
N ILE A 132 9.49 -12.53 -27.90
CA ILE A 132 10.54 -11.54 -27.62
C ILE A 132 11.88 -12.02 -28.19
N HIS A 133 12.25 -13.28 -27.97
CA HIS A 133 13.50 -13.84 -28.51
C HIS A 133 13.53 -13.81 -30.04
N GLN A 134 12.45 -14.20 -30.70
CA GLN A 134 12.35 -14.16 -32.16
C GLN A 134 12.40 -12.73 -32.70
N LEU A 135 11.75 -11.78 -32.02
CA LEU A 135 11.78 -10.36 -32.38
C LEU A 135 13.17 -9.75 -32.21
N ASP A 136 13.89 -10.12 -31.16
CA ASP A 136 15.26 -9.68 -30.93
C ASP A 136 16.22 -10.20 -32.01
N GLN A 137 16.05 -11.46 -32.44
CA GLN A 137 16.81 -12.03 -33.57
C GLN A 137 16.50 -11.34 -34.90
N LYS A 138 15.23 -11.00 -35.17
CA LYS A 138 14.82 -10.29 -36.40
C LYS A 138 15.26 -8.81 -36.40
N HIS A 139 15.37 -8.21 -35.22
CA HIS A 139 15.69 -6.79 -35.05
C HIS A 139 16.80 -6.57 -34.01
N PRO A 140 18.05 -7.04 -34.27
CA PRO A 140 19.12 -7.05 -33.27
C PRO A 140 19.54 -5.65 -32.80
N HIS A 141 19.33 -4.62 -33.64
CA HIS A 141 19.60 -3.22 -33.30
C HIS A 141 18.63 -2.65 -32.25
N GLN A 142 17.44 -3.25 -32.12
CA GLN A 142 16.42 -2.79 -31.18
C GLN A 142 16.73 -3.24 -29.74
N LYS A 143 17.46 -4.35 -29.58
CA LYS A 143 17.85 -4.94 -28.29
C LYS A 143 16.62 -5.19 -27.39
N TYR A 144 15.55 -5.74 -27.97
CA TYR A 144 14.28 -5.99 -27.29
C TYR A 144 14.42 -6.91 -26.07
N LEU A 145 15.31 -7.90 -26.13
CA LEU A 145 15.53 -8.80 -24.99
C LEU A 145 16.08 -8.04 -23.78
N LYS A 146 17.09 -7.18 -24.00
CA LYS A 146 17.68 -6.34 -22.94
C LYS A 146 16.70 -5.29 -22.43
N LEU A 147 15.89 -4.72 -23.32
CA LEU A 147 14.82 -3.79 -22.97
C LEU A 147 13.80 -4.44 -22.03
N TRP A 148 13.37 -5.67 -22.35
CA TRP A 148 12.42 -6.42 -21.54
C TRP A 148 13.01 -6.85 -20.20
N GLN A 149 14.23 -7.39 -20.18
CA GLN A 149 14.93 -7.74 -18.93
C GLN A 149 15.03 -6.54 -17.99
N GLY A 150 15.44 -5.37 -18.51
CA GLY A 150 15.50 -4.15 -17.69
C GLY A 150 14.17 -3.72 -17.11
N LYS A 151 13.04 -4.07 -17.75
CA LYS A 151 11.69 -3.80 -17.21
C LYS A 151 11.28 -4.78 -16.12
N ILE A 152 11.64 -6.06 -16.27
CA ILE A 152 11.41 -7.08 -15.24
C ILE A 152 12.26 -6.80 -13.99
N ASP A 153 13.49 -6.31 -14.17
CA ASP A 153 14.40 -5.91 -13.09
C ASP A 153 14.02 -4.55 -12.45
N GLU A 154 12.84 -4.01 -12.74
CA GLU A 154 12.33 -2.72 -12.23
C GLU A 154 13.25 -1.51 -12.50
N LYS A 155 14.13 -1.58 -13.53
CA LYS A 155 15.01 -0.46 -13.87
C LYS A 155 14.22 0.73 -14.39
N THR A 156 14.66 1.92 -13.99
CA THR A 156 14.13 3.18 -14.51
C THR A 156 14.44 3.33 -16.00
N GLN A 157 13.58 4.06 -16.74
CA GLN A 157 13.81 4.34 -18.15
C GLN A 157 15.17 5.00 -18.42
N LYS A 158 15.66 5.82 -17.48
CA LYS A 158 16.98 6.46 -17.56
C LYS A 158 18.12 5.45 -17.51
N GLN A 159 18.04 4.46 -16.62
CA GLN A 159 19.04 3.40 -16.52
C GLN A 159 19.05 2.54 -17.79
N ILE A 160 17.87 2.13 -18.27
CA ILE A 160 17.71 1.36 -19.50
C ILE A 160 18.27 2.15 -20.71
N ALA A 161 17.96 3.44 -20.81
CA ALA A 161 18.48 4.31 -21.87
C ALA A 161 20.01 4.36 -21.88
N SER A 162 20.62 4.48 -20.69
CA SER A 162 22.08 4.48 -20.52
C SER A 162 22.69 3.14 -20.92
N GLU A 163 22.09 2.01 -20.53
CA GLU A 163 22.59 0.66 -20.85
C GLU A 163 22.49 0.34 -22.35
N LEU A 164 21.41 0.79 -22.99
CA LEU A 164 21.18 0.56 -24.41
C LEU A 164 21.94 1.53 -25.32
N GLY A 165 22.40 2.68 -24.78
CA GLY A 165 23.06 3.75 -25.52
C GLY A 165 22.08 4.59 -26.35
N VAL A 166 20.85 4.78 -25.84
CA VAL A 166 19.76 5.46 -26.56
C VAL A 166 19.13 6.54 -25.69
N SER A 167 18.24 7.36 -26.25
CA SER A 167 17.49 8.35 -25.49
C SER A 167 16.32 7.73 -24.70
N GLN A 168 15.89 8.37 -23.60
CA GLN A 168 14.73 7.90 -22.83
C GLN A 168 13.44 7.84 -23.66
N SER A 169 13.25 8.79 -24.57
CA SER A 169 12.08 8.82 -25.47
C SER A 169 12.09 7.64 -26.44
N GLU A 170 13.28 7.21 -26.86
CA GLU A 170 13.45 6.03 -27.70
C GLU A 170 13.20 4.73 -26.94
N VAL A 171 13.60 4.62 -25.67
CA VAL A 171 13.21 3.49 -24.80
C VAL A 171 11.69 3.34 -24.75
N CYS A 172 10.97 4.43 -24.58
CA CYS A 172 9.50 4.41 -24.55
C CYS A 172 8.90 3.93 -25.89
N LYS A 173 9.39 4.45 -27.02
CA LYS A 173 8.92 4.03 -28.36
C LYS A 173 9.20 2.56 -28.62
N ARG A 174 10.42 2.09 -28.33
CA ARG A 174 10.80 0.68 -28.49
C ARG A 174 9.99 -0.24 -27.60
N TRP A 175 9.63 0.20 -26.41
CA TRP A 175 8.77 -0.58 -25.50
C TRP A 175 7.35 -0.72 -26.06
N GLN A 176 6.75 0.36 -26.55
CA GLN A 176 5.44 0.31 -27.20
C GLN A 176 5.45 -0.60 -28.42
N GLU A 177 6.46 -0.45 -29.27
CA GLU A 177 6.64 -1.30 -30.45
C GLU A 177 6.81 -2.78 -30.09
N LEU A 178 7.59 -3.08 -29.04
CA LEU A 178 7.77 -4.44 -28.54
C LEU A 178 6.44 -5.06 -28.10
N VAL A 179 5.66 -4.34 -27.29
CA VAL A 179 4.35 -4.81 -26.82
C VAL A 179 3.39 -5.06 -27.98
N GLU A 180 3.34 -4.15 -28.96
CA GLU A 180 2.51 -4.30 -30.15
C GLU A 180 2.89 -5.53 -30.99
N ARG A 181 4.19 -5.74 -31.21
CA ARG A 181 4.69 -6.88 -31.98
C ARG A 181 4.50 -8.21 -31.26
N ILE A 182 4.60 -8.24 -29.93
CA ILE A 182 4.25 -9.42 -29.13
C ILE A 182 2.76 -9.72 -29.28
N ALA A 183 1.90 -8.71 -29.14
CA ALA A 183 0.45 -8.91 -29.29
C ALA A 183 0.08 -9.41 -30.70
N GLU A 184 0.77 -8.96 -31.74
CA GLU A 184 0.61 -9.49 -33.10
C GLU A 184 1.10 -10.94 -33.22
N ALA A 185 2.30 -11.25 -32.69
CA ALA A 185 2.85 -12.60 -32.70
C ALA A 185 1.96 -13.62 -31.97
N LEU A 186 1.26 -13.18 -30.92
CA LEU A 186 0.30 -13.98 -30.16
C LEU A 186 -1.09 -14.02 -30.78
N GLY A 187 -1.33 -13.34 -31.92
CA GLY A 187 -2.63 -13.29 -32.59
C GLY A 187 -3.69 -12.47 -31.85
N LEU A 188 -3.28 -11.67 -30.86
CA LEU A 188 -4.17 -10.84 -30.04
C LEU A 188 -4.56 -9.53 -30.75
N LEU A 189 -3.74 -9.05 -31.69
CA LEU A 189 -3.96 -7.82 -32.46
C LEU A 189 -3.49 -7.96 -33.91
N LYS A 190 -4.15 -7.26 -34.84
CA LYS A 190 -3.66 -7.05 -36.22
C LYS A 190 -3.01 -5.66 -36.32
N PHE A 191 -1.73 -5.60 -36.69
CA PHE A 191 -0.87 -4.41 -36.66
C PHE A 191 -1.40 -3.22 -37.48
N GLU A 192 -2.14 -3.49 -38.56
CA GLU A 192 -2.73 -2.46 -39.42
C GLU A 192 -3.75 -1.56 -38.69
N ASN A 193 -4.48 -2.11 -37.71
CA ASN A 193 -5.50 -1.37 -36.97
C ASN A 193 -4.91 -0.39 -35.93
N VAL A 194 -3.66 -0.61 -35.49
CA VAL A 194 -3.03 0.18 -34.42
C VAL A 194 -2.33 1.41 -34.99
N LYS A 195 -1.60 1.29 -36.11
CA LYS A 195 -1.02 2.46 -36.82
C LYS A 195 -2.10 3.46 -37.25
N GLN A 196 -3.26 2.98 -37.71
CA GLN A 196 -4.38 3.84 -38.08
C GLN A 196 -4.96 4.59 -36.87
N LYS A 197 -5.11 3.92 -35.71
CA LYS A 197 -5.56 4.58 -34.46
C LYS A 197 -4.54 5.59 -33.93
N GLN A 198 -3.25 5.31 -33.95
CA GLN A 198 -2.22 6.26 -33.51
C GLN A 198 -2.12 7.48 -34.43
N GLN A 199 -2.28 7.31 -35.75
CA GLN A 199 -2.35 8.43 -36.68
C GLN A 199 -3.63 9.27 -36.49
N ALA A 200 -4.76 8.65 -36.15
CA ALA A 200 -6.01 9.36 -35.86
C ALA A 200 -5.91 10.21 -34.57
N ILE A 201 -5.31 9.67 -33.51
CA ILE A 201 -5.11 10.37 -32.23
C ILE A 201 -4.08 11.51 -32.37
N GLY A 202 -3.05 11.33 -33.22
CA GLY A 202 -2.10 12.39 -33.56
C GLY A 202 -2.75 13.56 -34.30
N LYS A 203 -3.62 13.28 -35.27
CA LYS A 203 -4.34 14.31 -36.05
C LYS A 203 -5.31 15.13 -35.21
N GLN A 204 -6.06 14.51 -34.30
CA GLN A 204 -6.97 15.21 -33.38
C GLN A 204 -6.24 16.16 -32.41
N LYS A 205 -5.01 15.85 -31.99
CA LYS A 205 -4.21 16.76 -31.13
C LYS A 205 -3.64 17.96 -31.87
N THR A 206 -3.38 17.85 -33.18
CA THR A 206 -2.94 18.98 -34.01
C THR A 206 -4.07 19.95 -34.39
N GLU A 207 -5.32 19.50 -34.45
CA GLU A 207 -6.46 20.38 -34.75
C GLU A 207 -6.86 21.29 -33.58
N HIS A 208 -6.47 20.97 -32.34
CA HIS A 208 -6.91 21.72 -31.14
C HIS A 208 -6.01 22.89 -30.70
N LYS A 209 -5.06 23.34 -31.52
CA LYS A 209 -4.21 24.52 -31.22
C LYS A 209 -4.06 25.47 -32.40
N CYS A 210 -5.12 26.21 -32.73
CA CYS A 210 -4.98 27.61 -33.16
C CYS A 210 -6.33 28.37 -33.10
N SER A 211 -6.92 28.54 -31.91
CA SER A 211 -7.89 29.62 -31.72
C SER A 211 -7.10 30.93 -31.65
N ARG A 212 -6.95 31.59 -32.79
CA ARG A 212 -6.62 33.03 -32.87
C ARG A 212 -7.74 33.77 -32.14
N LYS A 213 -7.50 34.20 -30.90
CA LYS A 213 -8.21 35.34 -30.34
C LYS A 213 -7.43 36.59 -30.71
N GLN A 214 -7.90 37.24 -31.77
CA GLN A 214 -7.76 38.69 -31.92
C GLN A 214 -8.92 39.36 -31.15
N TRP A 215 -8.67 40.62 -30.77
CA TRP A 215 -9.42 41.55 -29.91
C TRP A 215 -9.05 41.45 -28.43
#